data_AF-A0A484X3Q8-F1
#
_entry.id   AF-A0A484X3Q8-F1
#
_cell.length_a   1.000
_cell.length_b   1.000
_cell.length_c   1.000
_cell.angle_alpha   90.00
_cell.angle_beta   90.00
_cell.angle_gamma   90.00
#
_symmetry.space_group_name_H-M   'P 1'
#
loop_
_entity.id
_entity.type
_entity.pdbx_description
1 polymer ?
#
loop_
_entity_poly.entity_id
_entity_poly.type
_entity_poly.pdbx_seq_one_letter_code
_entity_poly.pdbx_strand_id
1 'polypeptide(L)'
;MFAGLWLVCEVSGLSFLYMHLLVALITLVVFQMLGGITDFYRSWRGVRAATEFALLLQNWTLSVIFSAGLVAFNNDFDTQLKIWLAWYGLTSIGLVVCRSCIRIGAGWLRNHGYNKRMVAVAGGFSRRTNADGELP
;
A
#
# COMPACT_ATOMS: atom_id res chain seq x y z
N MET A 1 2.05 -10.73 3.48
CA MET A 1 1.19 -11.45 4.45
C MET A 1 1.36 -12.95 4.31
N PHE A 2 0.79 -13.61 3.29
CA PHE A 2 0.98 -15.07 3.08
C PHE A 2 2.45 -15.49 2.91
N ALA A 3 3.17 -14.84 1.98
CA ALA A 3 4.58 -15.15 1.75
C ALA A 3 5.45 -14.95 3.00
N GLY A 4 5.15 -13.93 3.81
CA GLY A 4 5.85 -13.69 5.08
C GLY A 4 5.56 -14.78 6.10
N LEU A 5 4.31 -15.24 6.22
CA LEU A 5 3.96 -16.30 7.17
C LEU A 5 4.55 -17.63 6.73
N TRP A 6 4.49 -17.92 5.44
CA TRP A 6 5.08 -19.11 4.84
C TRP A 6 6.58 -19.19 5.11
N LEU A 7 7.31 -18.10 4.86
CA LEU A 7 8.75 -18.03 5.09
C LEU A 7 9.11 -18.18 6.57
N VAL A 8 8.33 -17.61 7.48
CA VAL A 8 8.52 -17.79 8.93
C VAL A 8 8.24 -19.23 9.37
N CYS A 9 7.22 -19.89 8.83
CA CYS A 9 6.95 -21.30 9.10
C CYS A 9 8.07 -22.21 8.57
N GLU A 10 8.58 -21.94 7.36
CA GLU A 10 9.71 -22.67 6.76
C GLU A 10 10.97 -22.57 7.64
N VAL A 11 11.31 -21.36 8.08
CA VAL A 11 12.48 -21.11 8.96
C VAL A 11 12.28 -21.72 10.35
N SER A 12 11.04 -21.81 10.82
CA SER A 12 10.71 -22.40 12.12
C SER A 12 10.55 -23.93 12.07
N GLY A 13 10.71 -24.57 10.90
CA GLY A 13 10.56 -26.01 10.71
C GLY A 13 9.13 -26.53 10.95
N LEU A 14 8.13 -25.65 10.86
CA LEU A 14 6.73 -25.99 11.11
C LEU A 14 6.01 -26.27 9.79
N SER A 15 5.21 -27.34 9.76
CA SER A 15 4.33 -27.60 8.61
C SER A 15 3.31 -26.47 8.48
N PHE A 16 3.31 -25.79 7.33
CA PHE A 16 2.34 -24.75 7.00
C PHE A 16 0.95 -25.36 6.84
N LEU A 17 0.27 -25.56 7.97
CA LEU A 17 -1.01 -26.26 8.09
C LEU A 17 -2.21 -25.28 8.09
N TYR A 18 -3.43 -25.83 8.04
CA TYR A 18 -4.72 -25.14 8.04
C TYR A 18 -4.82 -23.95 9.02
N MET A 19 -4.35 -24.10 10.26
CA MET A 19 -4.42 -23.05 11.29
C MET A 19 -3.65 -21.78 10.88
N HIS A 20 -2.46 -21.92 10.33
CA HIS A 20 -1.62 -20.79 9.89
C HIS A 20 -2.23 -20.10 8.66
N LEU A 21 -2.75 -20.89 7.72
CA LEU A 21 -3.46 -20.36 6.55
C LEU A 21 -4.73 -19.60 6.95
N LEU A 22 -5.51 -20.13 7.89
CA LEU A 22 -6.71 -19.49 8.43
C LEU A 22 -6.37 -18.16 9.11
N VAL A 23 -5.31 -18.13 9.93
CA VAL A 23 -4.81 -16.88 10.54
C VAL A 23 -4.40 -15.87 9.46
N ALA A 24 -3.70 -16.30 8.42
CA ALA A 24 -3.31 -15.42 7.32
C ALA A 24 -4.53 -14.84 6.58
N LEU A 25 -5.56 -15.65 6.35
CA LEU A 25 -6.80 -15.23 5.69
C LEU A 25 -7.60 -14.25 6.55
N ILE A 26 -7.77 -14.54 7.84
CA ILE A 26 -8.44 -13.61 8.77
C ILE A 26 -7.70 -12.28 8.82
N THR A 27 -6.37 -12.32 8.99
CA THR A 27 -5.55 -11.10 9.03
C THR A 27 -5.65 -10.31 7.73
N LEU A 28 -5.71 -11.00 6.57
CA LEU A 28 -5.91 -10.37 5.27
C LEU A 28 -7.28 -9.66 5.18
N VAL A 29 -8.36 -10.33 5.59
CA VAL A 29 -9.72 -9.76 5.55
C VAL A 29 -9.81 -8.53 6.45
N VAL A 30 -9.29 -8.62 7.69
CA VAL A 30 -9.26 -7.49 8.62
C VAL A 30 -8.46 -6.33 8.05
N PHE A 31 -7.30 -6.61 7.43
CA PHE A 31 -6.49 -5.58 6.79
C PHE A 31 -7.21 -4.89 5.64
N GLN A 32 -7.95 -5.64 4.83
CA GLN A 32 -8.78 -5.08 3.76
C GLN A 32 -9.92 -4.20 4.31
N MET A 33 -10.60 -4.66 5.37
CA MET A 33 -11.69 -3.90 6.00
C MET A 33 -11.20 -2.61 6.63
N LEU A 34 -10.10 -2.66 7.38
CA LEU A 34 -9.45 -1.49 7.97
C LEU A 34 -8.93 -0.53 6.89
N GLY A 35 -8.33 -1.06 5.83
CA GLY A 35 -7.89 -0.26 4.68
C GLY A 35 -9.04 0.44 3.96
N GLY A 36 -10.22 -0.19 3.90
CA GLY A 36 -11.44 0.41 3.36
C GLY A 36 -11.99 1.55 4.23
N ILE A 37 -12.06 1.36 5.56
CA ILE A 37 -12.57 2.37 6.50
C ILE A 37 -11.62 3.56 6.63
N THR A 38 -10.30 3.31 6.64
CA THR A 38 -9.28 4.36 6.86
C THR A 38 -8.94 5.15 5.60
N ASP A 39 -9.71 5.00 4.53
CA ASP A 39 -9.47 5.69 3.25
C ASP A 39 -8.03 5.48 2.74
N PHE A 40 -7.44 4.32 3.05
CA PHE A 40 -6.07 3.99 2.63
C PHE A 40 -5.91 3.99 1.11
N TYR A 41 -7.01 3.73 0.39
CA TYR A 41 -7.06 3.70 -1.06
C TYR A 41 -7.13 5.10 -1.70
N ARG A 42 -7.19 6.17 -0.89
CA ARG A 42 -7.21 7.53 -1.39
C ARG A 42 -5.98 7.82 -2.26
N SER A 43 -6.17 8.70 -3.26
CA SER A 43 -5.18 8.99 -4.29
C SER A 43 -3.78 9.29 -3.73
N TRP A 44 -2.81 8.46 -4.11
CA TRP A 44 -1.38 8.60 -3.79
C TRP A 44 -0.69 9.84 -4.40
N ARG A 45 -1.39 10.55 -5.29
CA ARG A 45 -0.83 11.63 -6.12
C ARG A 45 -0.91 12.94 -5.35
N GLY A 46 0.19 13.30 -4.68
CA GLY A 46 0.31 14.54 -3.90
C GLY A 46 0.32 14.35 -2.38
N VAL A 47 0.16 13.12 -1.89
CA VAL A 47 0.26 12.80 -0.47
C VAL A 47 1.72 12.53 -0.07
N ARG A 48 2.10 13.00 1.13
CA ARG A 48 3.42 12.73 1.71
C ARG A 48 3.58 11.22 1.89
N ALA A 49 4.70 10.68 1.43
CA ALA A 49 5.00 9.24 1.55
C ALA A 49 4.90 8.74 2.99
N ALA A 50 5.37 9.55 3.93
CA ALA A 50 5.30 9.25 5.36
C ALA A 50 3.87 8.99 5.86
N THR A 51 2.86 9.72 5.36
CA THR A 51 1.46 9.53 5.77
C THR A 51 0.90 8.23 5.23
N GLU A 52 1.22 7.87 3.98
CA GLU A 52 0.86 6.56 3.43
C GLU A 52 1.52 5.41 4.19
N PHE A 53 2.81 5.52 4.51
CA PHE A 53 3.52 4.50 5.27
C PHE A 53 2.96 4.38 6.70
N ALA A 54 2.65 5.50 7.35
CA ALA A 54 2.03 5.51 8.68
C ALA A 54 0.67 4.81 8.67
N LEU A 55 -0.22 5.15 7.73
CA LEU A 55 -1.53 4.51 7.60
C LEU A 55 -1.41 3.03 7.25
N LEU A 56 -0.48 2.66 6.36
CA LEU A 56 -0.23 1.26 6.03
C LEU A 56 0.25 0.47 7.26
N LEU A 57 1.22 1.00 8.00
CA LEU A 57 1.78 0.33 9.17
C LEU A 57 0.76 0.26 10.31
N GLN A 58 -0.03 1.32 10.50
CA GLN A 58 -1.12 1.36 11.47
C GLN A 58 -2.20 0.32 11.16
N ASN A 59 -2.63 0.22 9.90
CA ASN A 59 -3.60 -0.79 9.49
C ASN A 59 -3.05 -2.21 9.63
N TRP A 60 -1.76 -2.39 9.32
CA TRP A 60 -1.08 -3.66 9.49
C TRP A 60 -0.99 -4.08 10.96
N THR A 61 -0.55 -3.18 11.85
CA THR A 61 -0.48 -3.46 13.29
C THR A 61 -1.85 -3.78 13.88
N LEU A 62 -2.88 -2.99 13.57
CA LEU A 62 -4.25 -3.23 14.02
C LEU A 62 -4.77 -4.60 13.56
N SER A 63 -4.50 -4.97 12.31
CA SER A 63 -4.95 -6.27 11.76
C SER A 63 -4.29 -7.45 12.48
N VAL A 64 -2.99 -7.32 12.77
CA VAL A 64 -2.22 -8.34 13.51
C VAL A 64 -2.70 -8.44 14.95
N ILE A 65 -2.90 -7.31 15.64
CA ILE A 65 -3.40 -7.27 17.03
C ILE A 65 -4.80 -7.91 17.10
N PHE A 66 -5.69 -7.55 16.18
CA PHE A 66 -7.04 -8.11 16.14
C PHE A 66 -7.02 -9.62 15.91
N SER A 67 -6.20 -10.07 14.95
CA SER A 67 -6.08 -11.51 14.63
C SER A 67 -5.41 -12.29 15.76
N ALA A 68 -4.40 -11.72 16.43
CA ALA A 68 -3.78 -12.30 17.61
C ALA A 68 -4.78 -12.42 18.76
N GLY A 69 -5.62 -11.40 18.99
CA GLY A 69 -6.69 -11.45 19.99
C GLY A 69 -7.72 -12.56 19.73
N LEU A 70 -8.03 -12.85 18.47
CA LEU A 70 -8.97 -13.91 18.09
C LEU A 70 -8.39 -15.31 18.34
N VAL A 71 -7.07 -15.47 18.20
CA VAL A 71 -6.35 -16.75 18.37
C VAL A 71 -5.75 -16.90 19.77
N ALA A 72 -5.87 -15.88 20.64
CA ALA A 72 -5.29 -15.83 21.98
C ALA A 72 -5.79 -16.94 22.93
N PHE A 73 -6.89 -17.61 22.60
CA PHE A 73 -7.43 -18.71 23.39
C PHE A 73 -6.70 -20.06 23.20
N ASN A 74 -5.73 -20.15 22.28
CA ASN A 74 -4.93 -21.35 22.07
C ASN A 74 -3.70 -21.40 23.00
N ASN A 75 -3.38 -22.58 23.53
CA ASN A 75 -2.48 -22.76 24.67
C ASN A 75 -0.95 -22.77 24.37
N ASP A 76 -0.51 -22.58 23.12
CA ASP A 76 0.93 -22.61 22.74
C ASP A 76 1.57 -21.22 22.63
N PHE A 77 1.46 -20.40 23.69
CA PHE A 77 1.76 -18.97 23.64
C PHE A 77 3.22 -18.62 23.29
N ASP A 78 4.22 -19.37 23.76
CA ASP A 78 5.65 -19.03 23.61
C ASP A 78 6.18 -19.21 22.18
N THR A 79 5.91 -20.37 21.58
CA THR A 79 6.28 -20.64 20.18
C THR A 79 5.51 -19.74 19.24
N GLN A 80 4.24 -19.46 19.58
CA GLN A 80 3.37 -18.60 18.81
C GLN A 80 3.88 -17.15 18.81
N LEU A 81 4.25 -16.56 19.96
CA LEU A 81 4.74 -15.17 20.02
C LEU A 81 5.97 -14.93 19.14
N LYS A 82 6.94 -15.85 19.12
CA LYS A 82 8.13 -15.73 18.24
C LYS A 82 7.74 -15.69 16.76
N ILE A 83 6.83 -16.55 16.34
CA ILE A 83 6.31 -16.61 14.97
C ILE A 83 5.55 -15.33 14.62
N TRP A 84 4.70 -14.85 15.52
CA TRP A 84 3.94 -13.60 15.33
C TRP A 84 4.88 -12.38 15.19
N LEU A 85 5.91 -12.27 16.03
CA LEU A 85 6.89 -11.18 15.95
C LEU A 85 7.74 -11.24 14.68
N ALA A 86 8.23 -12.42 14.32
CA ALA A 86 8.99 -12.63 13.08
C ALA A 86 8.13 -12.31 11.85
N TRP A 87 6.87 -12.76 11.85
CA TRP A 87 5.93 -12.49 10.77
C TRP A 87 5.55 -11.02 10.65
N TYR A 88 5.33 -10.36 11.78
CA TYR A 88 5.07 -8.94 11.86
C TYR A 88 6.22 -8.14 11.24
N GLY A 89 7.45 -8.36 11.69
CA GLY A 89 8.64 -7.66 11.19
C GLY A 89 8.89 -7.90 9.70
N LEU A 90 8.87 -9.17 9.26
CA LEU A 90 9.11 -9.53 7.87
C LEU A 90 8.08 -8.91 6.93
N THR A 91 6.79 -8.97 7.31
CA THR A 91 5.72 -8.40 6.49
C THR A 91 5.75 -6.87 6.48
N SER A 92 6.06 -6.21 7.61
CA SER A 92 6.23 -4.75 7.65
C SER A 92 7.33 -4.28 6.70
N ILE A 93 8.50 -4.93 6.72
CA ILE A 93 9.60 -4.61 5.81
C ILE A 93 9.16 -4.82 4.35
N GLY A 94 8.54 -5.97 4.05
CA GLY A 94 8.06 -6.28 2.70
C GLY A 94 7.05 -5.27 2.17
N LEU A 95 6.11 -4.80 3.00
CA LEU A 95 5.12 -3.79 2.62
C LEU A 95 5.77 -2.43 2.33
N VAL A 96 6.69 -1.98 3.19
CA VAL A 96 7.40 -0.71 3.00
C VAL A 96 8.28 -0.75 1.74
N VAL A 97 9.03 -1.83 1.53
CA VAL A 97 9.88 -2.01 0.34
C VAL A 97 9.03 -2.05 -0.91
N CYS A 98 8.01 -2.89 -0.96
CA CYS A 98 7.11 -3.01 -2.11
C CYS A 98 6.51 -1.65 -2.50
N ARG A 99 5.97 -0.90 -1.51
CA ARG A 99 5.36 0.40 -1.79
C ARG A 99 6.39 1.47 -2.21
N SER A 100 7.61 1.40 -1.67
CA SER A 100 8.72 2.24 -2.10
C SER A 100 9.12 1.95 -3.55
N CYS A 101 9.21 0.67 -3.93
CA CYS A 101 9.49 0.24 -5.30
C CYS A 101 8.43 0.73 -6.28
N ILE A 102 7.13 0.67 -5.93
CA ILE A 102 6.06 1.18 -6.82
C ILE A 102 6.20 2.70 -7.02
N ARG A 103 6.51 3.46 -5.97
CA ARG A 103 6.64 4.92 -6.06
C ARG A 103 7.87 5.34 -6.88
N ILE A 104 9.01 4.69 -6.63
CA ILE A 104 10.25 4.93 -7.38
C ILE A 104 10.07 4.46 -8.83
N GLY A 105 9.51 3.28 -9.04
CA GLY A 105 9.21 2.71 -10.36
C GLY A 105 8.26 3.60 -11.17
N ALA A 106 7.20 4.12 -10.55
CA ALA A 106 6.30 5.07 -11.20
C ALA A 106 6.98 6.41 -11.52
N GLY A 107 7.89 6.89 -10.65
CA GLY A 107 8.72 8.05 -10.92
C GLY A 107 9.69 7.83 -12.09
N TRP A 108 10.38 6.69 -12.08
CA TRP A 108 11.33 6.28 -13.12
C TRP A 108 10.65 6.07 -14.47
N LEU A 109 9.50 5.39 -14.50
CA LEU A 109 8.70 5.17 -15.71
C LEU A 109 8.23 6.50 -16.34
N ARG A 110 7.88 7.48 -15.49
CA ARG A 110 7.52 8.83 -15.95
C ARG A 110 8.73 9.61 -16.45
N ASN A 111 9.91 9.39 -15.87
CA ASN A 111 11.16 9.99 -16.33
C ASN A 111 11.67 9.38 -17.65
N HIS A 112 11.33 8.12 -17.93
CA HIS A 112 11.57 7.45 -19.20
C HIS A 112 10.55 7.80 -20.30
N GLY A 113 9.63 8.75 -20.05
CA GLY A 113 8.75 9.31 -21.07
C GLY A 113 7.43 8.57 -21.29
N TYR A 114 7.12 7.52 -20.52
CA TYR A 114 5.76 6.98 -20.48
C TYR A 114 4.86 7.99 -19.76
N ASN A 115 4.02 8.69 -20.55
CA ASN A 115 3.09 9.76 -20.17
C ASN A 115 3.63 11.21 -20.32
N LYS A 116 4.16 11.58 -21.50
CA LYS A 116 4.01 12.97 -21.99
C LYS A 116 2.52 13.19 -22.28
N ARG A 117 1.76 13.64 -21.28
CA ARG A 117 0.41 14.17 -21.54
C ARG A 117 0.62 15.44 -22.36
N MET A 118 0.57 15.30 -23.68
CA MET A 118 0.53 16.42 -24.63
C MET A 118 -0.77 17.16 -24.34
N VAL A 119 -0.73 18.11 -23.41
CA VAL A 119 -1.81 19.07 -23.24
C VAL A 119 -1.62 20.06 -24.38
N ALA A 120 -2.36 19.84 -25.47
CA ALA A 120 -2.55 20.88 -26.47
C ALA A 120 -3.32 22.01 -25.78
N VAL A 121 -2.59 23.04 -25.34
CA VAL A 121 -3.19 24.31 -25.00
C VAL A 121 -3.64 24.92 -26.33
N ALA A 122 -4.92 24.82 -26.65
CA ALA A 122 -5.54 25.54 -27.75
C ALA A 122 -5.64 27.03 -27.37
N GLY A 123 -4.51 27.71 -27.34
CA GLY A 123 -4.41 29.15 -27.13
C GLY A 123 -3.56 29.74 -28.23
N GLY A 124 -4.21 30.28 -29.27
CA GLY A 124 -3.51 31.01 -30.32
C GLY A 124 -4.27 31.19 -31.63
N PHE A 125 -5.34 31.98 -31.64
CA PHE A 125 -5.55 32.87 -32.79
C PHE A 125 -5.91 34.28 -32.31
N SER A 126 -5.06 35.20 -32.74
CA SER A 126 -4.99 36.62 -32.40
C SER A 126 -5.51 37.44 -33.57
N ARG A 127 -6.26 38.53 -33.32
CA ARG A 127 -5.93 39.84 -33.91
C ARG A 127 -6.75 40.98 -33.31
N ARG A 128 -6.07 41.87 -32.59
CA ARG A 128 -6.38 43.31 -32.59
C ARG A 128 -5.54 43.95 -33.69
N THR A 129 -6.17 44.64 -34.62
CA THR A 129 -5.59 45.79 -35.33
C THR A 129 -6.70 46.82 -35.50
N ASN A 130 -6.61 47.92 -34.74
CA ASN A 130 -7.29 49.18 -35.04
C ASN A 130 -6.72 49.72 -36.35
N ALA A 131 -7.59 50.14 -37.28
CA ALA A 131 -7.32 51.18 -38.27
C ALA A 131 -8.65 51.56 -38.97
N ASP A 132 -9.16 52.75 -38.61
CA ASP A 132 -9.58 53.80 -39.53
C ASP A 132 -10.88 53.66 -40.35
N GLY A 133 -11.86 54.52 -40.00
CA GLY A 133 -12.48 55.46 -40.95
C GLY A 133 -13.54 54.98 -41.96
N GLU A 134 -14.66 55.71 -41.92
CA GLU A 134 -15.60 56.00 -43.02
C GLU A 134 -16.94 55.24 -43.09
N LEU A 135 -17.98 56.02 -42.82
CA LEU A 135 -19.39 55.83 -43.16
C LEU A 135 -19.58 55.98 -44.68
N PRO A 136 -20.61 55.32 -45.23
CA PRO A 136 -21.62 56.08 -45.97
C PRO A 136 -23.02 55.98 -45.35
#